data_AF-A0A3P7YLM2-F1
#
_entry.id   AF-A0A3P7YLM2-F1
#
_cell.length_a   1.000
_cell.length_b   1.000
_cell.length_c   1.000
_cell.angle_alpha   90.00
_cell.angle_beta   90.00
_cell.angle_gamma   90.00
#
_symmetry.space_group_name_H-M   'P 1'
#
loop_
_entity.id
_entity.type
_entity.pdbx_description
1 polymer ?
#
loop_
_entity_poly.entity_id
_entity_poly.type
_entity_poly.pdbx_seq_one_letter_code
_entity_poly.pdbx_strand_id
1 'polypeptide(L)'
;MKPRHRVIAAGGMPPIEYEWERKRSAQRERFGTYGVKSGIDPSICWPTVEEIEEEQAIGLYREYETCLREMKALQQKREAKEAARIAELERNLQKYPEVLAKFEASQVMAEKERDAKEIALENRIREIQEYFGYWMDPKDPRFEVMLQQKEQEEKKAAKLARREEMLKKKIADVV
;
A
#
# COMPACT_ATOMS: atom_id res chain seq x y z
N MET A 1 1.57 -71.45 -7.33
CA MET A 1 2.39 -70.31 -6.85
C MET A 1 3.69 -70.29 -7.65
N LYS A 2 4.09 -69.16 -8.25
CA LYS A 2 5.33 -69.09 -9.06
C LYS A 2 6.57 -69.45 -8.19
N PRO A 3 7.62 -70.05 -8.78
CA PRO A 3 8.83 -70.46 -8.05
C PRO A 3 9.41 -69.34 -7.16
N ARG A 4 9.50 -68.12 -7.70
CA ARG A 4 9.92 -66.91 -6.98
C ARG A 4 9.17 -66.68 -5.66
N HIS A 5 7.84 -66.76 -5.67
CA HIS A 5 7.04 -66.47 -4.47
C HIS A 5 7.24 -67.52 -3.37
N ARG A 6 7.57 -68.76 -3.73
CA ARG A 6 7.92 -69.81 -2.76
C ARG A 6 9.24 -69.50 -2.06
N VAL A 7 10.24 -69.02 -2.82
CA VAL A 7 11.55 -68.64 -2.29
C VAL A 7 11.44 -67.46 -1.32
N ILE A 8 10.64 -66.45 -1.68
CA ILE A 8 10.38 -65.29 -0.82
C ILE A 8 9.67 -65.71 0.47
N ALA A 9 8.64 -66.57 0.39
CA ALA A 9 7.93 -67.06 1.56
C ALA A 9 8.82 -67.89 2.50
N ALA A 10 9.83 -68.57 1.95
CA ALA A 10 10.84 -69.30 2.72
C ALA A 10 11.96 -68.40 3.29
N GLY A 11 11.89 -67.07 3.09
CA GLY A 11 12.94 -66.13 3.50
C GLY A 11 14.23 -66.24 2.66
N GLY A 12 14.17 -66.96 1.55
CA GLY A 12 15.28 -67.12 0.61
C GLY A 12 15.36 -65.94 -0.36
N MET A 13 16.52 -65.81 -1.00
CA MET A 13 16.75 -64.77 -1.99
C MET A 13 16.13 -65.14 -3.34
N PRO A 14 15.16 -64.36 -3.86
CA PRO A 14 14.57 -64.63 -5.16
C PRO A 14 15.59 -64.41 -6.29
N PRO A 15 15.56 -65.20 -7.38
CA PRO A 15 16.40 -64.97 -8.55
C PRO A 15 16.02 -63.68 -9.28
N ILE A 16 16.98 -63.08 -9.99
CA ILE A 16 16.77 -61.87 -10.81
C ILE A 16 16.08 -62.31 -12.11
N GLU A 17 14.80 -61.95 -12.26
CA GLU A 17 13.99 -62.28 -13.44
C GLU A 17 13.66 -61.04 -14.29
N TYR A 18 13.52 -59.87 -13.65
CA TYR A 18 13.04 -58.66 -14.32
C TYR A 18 14.16 -57.65 -14.56
N GLU A 19 14.01 -56.82 -15.61
CA GLU A 19 15.00 -55.78 -15.95
C GLU A 19 15.13 -54.71 -14.87
N TRP A 20 14.06 -54.36 -14.17
CA TRP A 20 14.10 -53.38 -13.08
C TRP A 20 14.93 -53.87 -11.89
N GLU A 21 15.02 -55.19 -11.66
CA GLU A 21 15.84 -55.80 -10.61
C GLU A 21 17.34 -55.67 -10.89
N ARG A 22 17.70 -55.43 -12.16
CA ARG A 22 19.07 -55.14 -12.60
C ARG A 22 19.42 -53.67 -12.44
N LYS A 23 18.45 -52.78 -12.22
CA LYS A 23 18.72 -51.34 -12.00
C LYS A 23 19.45 -51.13 -10.67
N ARG A 24 20.26 -50.08 -10.61
CA ARG A 24 21.08 -49.70 -9.45
C ARG A 24 20.27 -49.60 -8.15
N SER A 25 19.06 -49.03 -8.21
CA SER A 25 18.17 -48.89 -7.05
C SER A 25 17.75 -50.24 -6.45
N ALA A 26 17.30 -51.18 -7.29
CA ALA A 26 16.88 -52.51 -6.84
C ALA A 26 18.06 -53.35 -6.33
N GLN A 27 19.25 -53.18 -6.92
CA GLN A 27 20.47 -53.80 -6.41
C GLN A 27 20.84 -53.28 -5.01
N ARG A 28 20.76 -51.97 -4.77
CA ARG A 28 20.97 -51.37 -3.43
C ARG A 28 19.98 -51.90 -2.40
N GLU A 29 18.70 -51.98 -2.75
CA GLU A 29 17.65 -52.52 -1.87
C GLU A 29 17.90 -54.01 -1.52
N ARG A 30 18.30 -54.80 -2.52
CA ARG A 30 18.65 -56.21 -2.33
C ARG A 30 19.89 -56.38 -1.45
N PHE A 31 20.90 -55.54 -1.61
CA PHE A 31 22.05 -55.50 -0.71
C PHE A 31 21.64 -55.10 0.72
N GLY A 32 20.74 -54.13 0.89
CA GLY A 32 20.20 -53.76 2.20
C GLY A 32 19.42 -54.88 2.89
N THR A 33 18.74 -55.73 2.12
CA THR A 33 17.90 -56.82 2.65
C THR A 33 18.69 -58.08 2.97
N TYR A 34 19.61 -58.48 2.09
CA TYR A 34 20.34 -59.76 2.19
C TYR A 34 21.82 -59.59 2.55
N GLY A 35 22.31 -58.35 2.63
CA GLY A 35 23.71 -58.03 2.91
C GLY A 35 24.67 -58.59 1.85
N VAL A 36 25.86 -58.97 2.30
CA VAL A 36 26.94 -59.52 1.46
C VAL A 36 26.54 -60.84 0.76
N LYS A 37 25.56 -61.58 1.31
CA LYS A 37 25.04 -62.80 0.69
C LYS A 37 24.41 -62.54 -0.69
N SER A 38 24.05 -61.29 -1.00
CA SER A 38 23.53 -60.88 -2.30
C SER A 38 24.54 -60.92 -3.43
N GLY A 39 25.85 -60.99 -3.13
CA GLY A 39 26.90 -60.97 -4.15
C GLY A 39 27.00 -59.63 -4.90
N ILE A 40 26.34 -58.59 -4.39
CA ILE A 40 26.39 -57.23 -4.93
C ILE A 40 27.58 -56.52 -4.31
N ASP A 41 28.38 -55.84 -5.15
CA ASP A 41 29.49 -55.02 -4.69
C ASP A 41 28.97 -53.81 -3.88
N PRO A 42 29.40 -53.62 -2.61
CA PRO A 42 29.00 -52.47 -1.79
C PRO A 42 29.31 -51.10 -2.41
N SER A 43 30.26 -51.02 -3.35
CA SER A 43 30.61 -49.77 -4.06
C SER A 43 29.38 -49.13 -4.72
N ILE A 44 28.42 -49.94 -5.18
CA ILE A 44 27.23 -49.47 -5.87
C ILE A 44 26.32 -48.61 -4.98
N CYS A 45 26.39 -48.79 -3.66
CA CYS A 45 25.58 -48.08 -2.67
C CYS A 45 25.96 -46.61 -2.56
N TRP A 46 27.21 -46.27 -2.82
CA TRP A 46 27.68 -44.89 -2.84
C TRP A 46 27.26 -44.20 -4.13
N PRO A 47 26.98 -42.88 -4.11
CA PRO A 47 26.71 -42.10 -5.31
C PRO A 47 27.95 -42.05 -6.23
N THR A 48 27.73 -41.84 -7.53
CA THR A 48 28.83 -41.56 -8.47
C THR A 48 29.29 -40.11 -8.34
N VAL A 49 30.49 -39.82 -8.86
CA VAL A 49 31.02 -38.45 -8.90
C VAL A 49 30.07 -37.52 -9.66
N GLU A 50 29.51 -37.98 -10.78
CA GLU A 50 28.51 -37.24 -11.57
C GLU A 50 27.26 -36.91 -10.74
N GLU A 51 26.72 -37.87 -9.97
CA GLU A 51 25.56 -37.63 -9.10
C GLU A 51 25.86 -36.60 -8.00
N ILE A 52 27.08 -36.61 -7.45
CA ILE A 52 27.52 -35.62 -6.45
C ILE A 52 27.64 -34.23 -7.08
N GLU A 53 28.22 -34.12 -8.28
CA GLU A 53 28.36 -32.87 -9.01
C GLU A 53 26.99 -32.29 -9.40
N GLU A 54 26.06 -33.13 -9.84
CA GLU A 54 24.67 -32.73 -10.10
C GLU A 54 23.98 -32.22 -8.83
N GLU A 55 24.13 -32.91 -7.69
CA GLU A 55 23.54 -32.49 -6.42
C GLU A 55 24.12 -31.15 -5.93
N GLN A 56 25.43 -30.95 -6.11
CA GLN A 56 26.09 -29.68 -5.82
C GLN A 56 25.64 -28.55 -6.76
N ALA A 57 25.44 -28.86 -8.05
CA ALA A 57 24.96 -27.89 -9.05
C ALA A 57 23.51 -27.45 -8.81
N ILE A 58 22.65 -28.32 -8.28
CA ILE A 58 21.28 -27.97 -7.86
C ILE A 58 21.32 -26.88 -6.77
N GLY A 59 22.37 -26.84 -5.94
CA GLY A 59 22.59 -25.77 -4.97
C GLY A 59 21.49 -25.67 -3.91
N LEU A 60 20.82 -26.78 -3.58
CA LEU A 60 19.71 -26.80 -2.63
C LEU A 60 20.14 -26.34 -1.23
N TYR A 61 21.39 -26.64 -0.86
CA TYR A 61 21.97 -26.27 0.42
C TYR A 61 22.93 -25.11 0.26
N ARG A 62 22.85 -24.15 1.19
CA ARG A 62 23.74 -22.99 1.26
C ARG A 62 24.60 -23.09 2.51
N GLU A 63 25.79 -22.51 2.46
CA GLU A 63 26.67 -22.45 3.62
C GLU A 63 26.03 -21.62 4.74
N TYR A 64 26.01 -22.18 5.94
CA TYR A 64 25.41 -21.56 7.11
C TYR A 64 25.96 -20.14 7.39
N GLU A 65 27.27 -19.95 7.26
CA GLU A 65 27.89 -18.64 7.48
C GLU A 65 27.38 -17.56 6.54
N THR A 66 27.17 -17.90 5.27
CA THR A 66 26.67 -16.97 4.26
C THR A 66 25.25 -16.51 4.60
N CYS A 67 24.37 -17.46 4.94
CA CYS A 67 23.01 -17.21 5.38
C CYS A 67 22.97 -16.33 6.64
N LEU A 68 23.85 -16.58 7.60
CA LEU A 68 23.95 -15.75 8.81
C LEU A 68 24.37 -14.31 8.51
N ARG A 69 25.35 -14.10 7.63
CA ARG A 69 25.80 -12.75 7.25
C ARG A 69 24.67 -11.99 6.54
N GLU A 70 23.97 -12.65 5.62
CA GLU A 70 22.80 -12.09 4.93
C GLU A 70 21.69 -11.71 5.90
N MET A 71 21.35 -12.60 6.85
CA MET A 71 20.34 -12.35 7.88
C MET A 71 20.70 -11.14 8.77
N LYS A 72 21.96 -11.06 9.22
CA LYS A 72 22.43 -9.92 10.02
C LYS A 72 22.34 -8.60 9.25
N ALA A 73 22.75 -8.59 7.98
CA ALA A 73 22.64 -7.41 7.13
C ALA A 73 21.17 -7.01 6.90
N LEU A 74 20.27 -7.99 6.76
CA LEU A 74 18.84 -7.73 6.62
C LEU A 74 18.23 -7.14 7.90
N GLN A 75 18.61 -7.66 9.07
CA GLN A 75 18.19 -7.14 10.37
C GLN A 75 18.62 -5.69 10.56
N GLN A 76 19.88 -5.38 10.34
CA GLN A 76 20.40 -4.01 10.43
C GLN A 76 19.64 -3.03 9.51
N LYS A 77 19.30 -3.45 8.29
CA LYS A 77 18.50 -2.64 7.37
C LYS A 77 17.08 -2.41 7.86
N ARG A 78 16.47 -3.39 8.54
CA ARG A 78 15.13 -3.25 9.12
C ARG A 78 15.15 -2.31 10.31
N GLU A 79 16.10 -2.49 11.23
CA GLU A 79 16.29 -1.62 12.39
C GLU A 79 16.55 -0.17 11.97
N ALA A 80 17.40 0.06 10.96
CA ALA A 80 17.66 1.40 10.45
C ALA A 80 16.41 2.05 9.83
N LYS A 81 15.56 1.28 9.13
CA LYS A 81 14.29 1.78 8.59
C LYS A 81 13.28 2.11 9.67
N GLU A 82 13.18 1.26 10.70
CA GLU A 82 12.30 1.51 11.84
C GLU A 82 12.76 2.74 12.63
N ALA A 83 14.05 2.87 12.91
CA ALA A 83 14.61 4.04 13.56
C ALA A 83 14.37 5.33 12.74
N ALA A 84 14.55 5.29 11.42
CA ALA A 84 14.26 6.43 10.56
C ALA A 84 12.77 6.82 10.58
N ARG A 85 11.87 5.82 10.56
CA ARG A 85 10.42 6.05 10.65
C ARG A 85 10.02 6.66 11.99
N ILE A 86 10.59 6.17 13.09
CA ILE A 86 10.33 6.72 14.44
C ILE A 86 10.81 8.17 14.51
N ALA A 87 12.02 8.46 14.02
CA ALA A 87 12.54 9.82 13.99
C ALA A 87 11.70 10.78 13.14
N GLU A 88 11.12 10.30 12.03
CA GLU A 88 10.17 11.07 11.22
C GLU A 88 8.87 11.34 11.98
N LEU A 89 8.32 10.33 12.65
CA LEU A 89 7.11 10.47 13.46
C LEU A 89 7.32 11.46 14.61
N GLU A 90 8.46 11.43 15.30
CA GLU A 90 8.81 12.37 16.36
C GLU A 90 8.85 13.81 15.85
N ARG A 91 9.46 14.06 14.67
CA ARG A 91 9.48 15.38 14.04
C ARG A 91 8.07 15.85 13.66
N ASN A 92 7.23 14.95 13.17
CA ASN A 92 5.85 15.27 12.83
C ASN A 92 5.01 15.55 14.08
N LEU A 93 5.24 14.82 15.17
CA LEU A 93 4.57 15.01 16.45
C LEU A 93 4.95 16.36 17.08
N GLN A 94 6.21 16.79 16.96
CA GLN A 94 6.63 18.13 17.38
C GLN A 94 5.91 19.25 16.61
N LYS A 95 5.64 19.05 15.31
CA LYS A 95 4.93 20.01 14.45
C LYS A 95 3.41 19.94 14.58
N TYR A 96 2.89 18.83 15.09
CA TYR A 96 1.45 18.58 15.23
C TYR A 96 0.68 19.69 15.96
N PRO A 97 1.11 20.22 17.13
CA PRO A 97 0.36 21.26 17.84
C PRO A 97 0.21 22.55 17.01
N GLU A 98 1.26 22.95 16.27
CA GLU A 98 1.19 24.13 15.40
C GLU A 98 0.22 23.93 14.24
N VAL A 99 0.21 22.74 13.65
CA VAL A 99 -0.70 22.40 12.54
C VAL A 99 -2.14 22.32 13.04
N LEU A 100 -2.37 21.76 14.22
CA LEU A 100 -3.69 21.68 14.85
C LEU A 100 -4.25 23.08 15.12
N ALA A 101 -3.45 23.98 15.71
CA ALA A 101 -3.86 25.35 15.98
C ALA A 101 -4.23 26.11 14.68
N LYS A 102 -3.46 25.92 13.60
CA LYS A 102 -3.80 26.49 12.28
C LYS A 102 -5.10 25.93 11.71
N PHE A 103 -5.34 24.64 11.89
CA PHE A 103 -6.56 23.99 11.42
C PHE A 103 -7.78 24.49 12.18
N GLU A 104 -7.72 24.54 13.51
CA GLU A 104 -8.80 25.08 14.36
C GLU A 104 -9.09 26.54 14.00
N ALA A 105 -8.05 27.37 13.84
CA ALA A 105 -8.22 28.75 13.40
C ALA A 105 -8.91 28.84 12.02
N SER A 106 -8.55 27.96 11.08
CA SER A 106 -9.19 27.91 9.76
C SER A 106 -10.66 27.47 9.83
N GLN A 107 -11.01 26.55 10.74
CA GLN A 107 -12.39 26.14 10.93
C GLN A 107 -13.25 27.27 11.50
N VAL A 108 -12.74 27.98 12.51
CA VAL A 108 -13.44 29.13 13.10
C VAL A 108 -13.64 30.23 12.05
N MET A 109 -12.67 30.47 11.18
CA MET A 109 -12.84 31.42 10.08
C MET A 109 -13.86 30.94 9.06
N ALA A 110 -13.85 29.65 8.70
CA ALA A 110 -14.82 29.08 7.77
C ALA A 110 -16.26 29.09 8.33
N GLU A 111 -16.44 28.88 9.63
CA GLU A 111 -17.73 28.98 10.33
C GLU A 111 -18.21 30.43 10.32
N LYS A 112 -17.37 31.39 10.71
CA LYS A 112 -17.70 32.82 10.63
C LYS A 112 -18.04 33.28 9.21
N GLU A 113 -17.34 32.78 8.20
CA GLU A 113 -17.67 33.07 6.80
C GLU A 113 -19.00 32.46 6.36
N ARG A 114 -19.36 31.28 6.88
CA ARG A 114 -20.66 30.66 6.63
C ARG A 114 -21.77 31.47 7.29
N ASP A 115 -21.62 31.81 8.57
CA ASP A 115 -22.56 32.65 9.30
C ASP A 115 -22.72 34.01 8.61
N ALA A 116 -21.63 34.64 8.18
CA ALA A 116 -21.69 35.89 7.44
C ALA A 116 -22.40 35.76 6.08
N LYS A 117 -22.23 34.64 5.37
CA LYS A 117 -22.93 34.37 4.11
C LYS A 117 -24.40 34.09 4.33
N GLU A 118 -24.77 33.38 5.40
CA GLU A 118 -26.15 33.13 5.79
C GLU A 118 -26.84 34.44 6.21
N ILE A 119 -26.21 35.25 7.05
CA ILE A 119 -26.71 36.58 7.43
C ILE A 119 -26.83 37.50 6.20
N ALA A 120 -25.86 37.47 5.29
CA ALA A 120 -25.94 38.26 4.04
C ALA A 120 -27.09 37.78 3.15
N LEU A 121 -27.32 36.46 3.06
CA LEU A 121 -28.42 35.89 2.29
C LEU A 121 -29.78 36.25 2.91
N GLU A 122 -29.91 36.17 4.23
CA GLU A 122 -31.12 36.56 4.96
C GLU A 122 -31.44 38.05 4.80
N ASN A 123 -30.44 38.92 4.94
CA ASN A 123 -30.59 40.35 4.68
C ASN A 123 -31.04 40.61 3.24
N ARG A 124 -30.47 39.88 2.27
CA ARG A 124 -30.83 40.01 0.87
C ARG A 124 -32.24 39.53 0.56
N ILE A 125 -32.67 38.43 1.18
CA ILE A 125 -34.04 37.92 1.08
C ILE A 125 -35.01 38.96 1.67
N ARG A 126 -34.70 39.54 2.82
CA ARG A 126 -35.54 40.56 3.47
C ARG A 126 -35.69 41.82 2.61
N GLU A 127 -34.61 42.32 2.01
CA GLU A 127 -34.66 43.48 1.10
C GLU A 127 -35.55 43.23 -0.13
N ILE A 128 -35.51 42.02 -0.69
CA ILE A 128 -36.35 41.65 -1.83
C ILE A 128 -37.81 41.50 -1.37
N GLN A 129 -38.06 40.91 -0.20
CA GLN A 129 -39.41 40.81 0.36
C GLN A 129 -40.02 42.18 0.67
N GLU A 130 -39.24 43.13 1.19
CA GLU A 130 -39.68 44.50 1.43
C GLU A 130 -40.01 45.25 0.12
N TYR A 131 -39.24 45.01 -0.94
CA TYR A 131 -39.52 45.56 -2.27
C TYR A 131 -40.83 45.03 -2.87
N PHE A 132 -41.16 43.76 -2.66
CA PHE A 132 -42.39 43.15 -3.19
C PHE A 132 -43.61 43.32 -2.28
N GLY A 133 -43.43 43.51 -0.97
CA GLY A 133 -44.51 43.72 0.00
C GLY A 133 -45.26 42.45 0.40
N TYR A 134 -44.81 41.26 -0.03
CA TYR A 134 -45.36 39.97 0.37
C TYR A 134 -44.26 38.89 0.42
N TRP A 135 -44.51 37.81 1.18
CA TRP A 135 -43.54 36.73 1.35
C TRP A 135 -43.41 35.90 0.08
N MET A 136 -42.18 35.81 -0.45
CA MET A 136 -41.81 35.09 -1.67
C MET A 136 -40.78 34.00 -1.32
N ASP A 137 -40.94 32.82 -1.91
CA ASP A 137 -40.00 31.71 -1.75
C ASP A 137 -38.66 32.03 -2.45
N PRO A 138 -37.49 31.81 -1.80
CA PRO A 138 -36.18 32.03 -2.40
C PRO A 138 -35.86 31.16 -3.63
N LYS A 139 -36.69 30.13 -3.90
CA LYS A 139 -36.56 29.23 -5.05
C LYS A 139 -37.46 29.63 -6.23
N ASP A 140 -38.22 30.72 -6.11
CA ASP A 140 -39.06 31.23 -7.20
C ASP A 140 -38.19 31.88 -8.29
N PRO A 141 -38.39 31.57 -9.59
CA PRO A 141 -37.69 32.19 -10.70
C PRO A 141 -37.71 33.74 -10.69
N ARG A 142 -38.77 34.35 -10.14
CA ARG A 142 -38.88 35.82 -10.02
C ARG A 142 -37.89 36.40 -9.00
N PHE A 143 -37.62 35.66 -7.94
CA PHE A 143 -36.63 36.03 -6.92
C PHE A 143 -35.22 36.03 -7.53
N GLU A 144 -34.90 35.01 -8.32
CA GLU A 144 -33.60 34.87 -9.00
C GLU A 144 -33.33 36.02 -9.97
N VAL A 145 -34.32 36.41 -10.78
CA VAL A 145 -34.18 37.53 -11.73
C VAL A 145 -33.93 38.87 -11.01
N MET A 146 -34.66 39.13 -9.91
CA MET A 146 -34.48 40.37 -9.14
C MET A 146 -33.15 40.41 -8.38
N LEU A 147 -32.71 39.27 -7.85
CA LEU A 147 -31.40 39.14 -7.22
C LEU A 147 -30.28 39.48 -8.21
N GLN A 148 -30.36 38.94 -9.44
CA GLN A 148 -29.41 39.20 -10.51
C GLN A 148 -29.41 40.68 -10.95
N GLN A 149 -30.58 41.33 -11.02
CA GLN A 149 -30.68 42.75 -11.35
C GLN A 149 -30.01 43.62 -10.28
N LYS A 150 -30.31 43.36 -8.99
CA LYS A 150 -29.69 44.09 -7.87
C LYS A 150 -28.18 43.90 -7.80
N GLU A 151 -27.67 42.68 -8.02
CA GLU A 151 -26.22 42.44 -8.10
C GLU A 151 -25.56 43.22 -9.24
N GLN A 152 -26.23 43.37 -10.38
CA GLN A 152 -25.70 44.14 -11.51
C GLN A 152 -25.68 45.64 -11.20
N GLU A 153 -26.70 46.15 -10.51
CA GLU A 153 -26.76 47.54 -10.06
C GLU A 153 -25.67 47.85 -9.03
N GLU A 154 -25.46 46.98 -8.04
CA GLU A 154 -24.38 47.12 -7.05
C GLU A 154 -22.99 47.02 -7.68
N LYS A 155 -22.78 46.08 -8.63
CA LYS A 155 -21.53 45.99 -9.38
C LYS A 155 -21.26 47.25 -10.21
N LYS A 156 -22.29 47.89 -10.76
CA LYS A 156 -22.17 49.17 -11.47
C LYS A 156 -21.88 50.32 -10.51
N ALA A 157 -22.58 50.40 -9.38
CA ALA A 157 -22.36 51.39 -8.34
C ALA A 157 -20.96 51.29 -7.72
N ALA A 158 -20.47 50.09 -7.39
CA ALA A 158 -19.12 49.87 -6.87
C ALA A 158 -18.02 50.27 -7.87
N LYS A 159 -18.24 50.02 -9.18
CA LYS A 159 -17.33 50.47 -10.23
C LYS A 159 -17.30 51.99 -10.36
N LEU A 160 -18.45 52.65 -10.21
CA LEU A 160 -18.55 54.12 -10.23
C LEU A 160 -17.91 54.73 -8.99
N ALA A 161 -18.21 54.23 -7.79
CA ALA A 161 -17.60 54.67 -6.54
C ALA A 161 -16.07 54.50 -6.56
N ARG A 162 -15.55 53.36 -7.06
CA ARG A 162 -14.10 53.15 -7.22
C ARG A 162 -13.47 54.14 -8.21
N ARG A 163 -14.19 54.52 -9.27
CA ARG A 163 -13.73 55.55 -10.21
C ARG A 163 -13.74 56.93 -9.56
N GLU A 164 -14.75 57.28 -8.79
CA GLU A 164 -14.84 58.55 -8.06
C GLU A 164 -13.78 58.67 -6.96
N GLU A 165 -13.49 57.60 -6.22
CA GLU A 165 -12.39 57.58 -5.25
C GLU A 165 -11.03 57.78 -5.93
N MET A 166 -10.81 57.16 -7.09
CA MET A 166 -9.60 57.37 -7.88
C MET A 166 -9.50 58.81 -8.40
N LEU A 167 -10.63 59.44 -8.77
CA LEU A 167 -10.66 60.84 -9.18
C LEU A 167 -10.43 61.79 -7.99
N LYS A 168 -11.02 61.53 -6.82
CA LYS A 168 -10.79 62.31 -5.60
C LYS A 168 -9.34 62.24 -5.14
N LYS A 169 -8.70 61.06 -5.19
CA LYS A 169 -7.26 60.90 -4.91
C LYS A 169 -6.40 61.71 -5.90
N LYS A 170 -6.73 61.67 -7.19
CA LYS A 170 -6.03 62.46 -8.22
C LYS A 170 -6.21 63.97 -8.07
N ILE A 171 -7.36 64.44 -7.57
CA ILE A 171 -7.60 65.86 -7.31
C ILE A 171 -6.86 66.32 -6.05
N ALA A 172 -6.78 65.46 -5.01
CA ALA A 172 -6.02 65.75 -3.79
C ALA A 172 -4.49 65.75 -4.00
N ASP A 173 -3.97 65.05 -5.00
CA ASP A 173 -2.55 65.06 -5.36
C ASP A 173 -2.14 66.28 -6.24
N VAL A 174 -3.10 67.09 -6.70
CA VAL A 174 -2.89 68.22 -7.64
C VAL A 174 -3.13 69.60 -7.00
N VAL A 175 -3.58 69.65 -5.74
CA VAL A 175 -3.67 70.87 -4.91
C VAL A 175 -2.59 70.84 -3.84
#